data_AF-A0A1I7M7D7-F1
#
_entry.id   AF-A0A1I7M7D7-F1
#
_cell.length_a   1.000
_cell.length_b   1.000
_cell.length_c   1.000
_cell.angle_alpha   90.00
_cell.angle_beta   90.00
_cell.angle_gamma   90.00
#
_symmetry.space_group_name_H-M   'P 1'
#
loop_
_entity.id
_entity.type
_entity.pdbx_description
1 polymer ?
#
loop_
_entity_poly.entity_id
_entity_poly.type
_entity_poly.pdbx_seq_one_letter_code
_entity_poly.pdbx_strand_id
1 'polypeptide(L)'
;MTMSPELRDSSILIVDDIPANLALAVSMLERHGLRLSVAQSGDEALRRVAFAPPDLILLDVMLPGIDGFEVCRRLKDGGGPAAAVPVIFMTALG
;
A
#
# COMPACT_ATOMS: atom_id res chain seq x y z
N MET A 1 -16.11 -17.43 0.65
CA MET A 1 -15.84 -16.74 -0.62
C MET A 1 -14.41 -17.06 -1.00
N THR A 2 -14.19 -17.93 -1.98
CA THR A 2 -12.84 -18.34 -2.40
C THR A 2 -12.31 -17.28 -3.36
N MET A 3 -11.14 -16.69 -3.08
CA MET A 3 -10.54 -15.74 -4.01
C MET A 3 -10.13 -16.42 -5.32
N SER A 4 -10.13 -15.64 -6.40
CA SER A 4 -9.60 -16.05 -7.69
C SER A 4 -8.17 -16.60 -7.55
N PRO A 5 -7.82 -17.72 -8.22
CA PRO A 5 -6.49 -18.31 -8.14
C PRO A 5 -5.35 -17.33 -8.48
N GLU A 6 -5.65 -16.34 -9.31
CA GLU A 6 -4.74 -15.30 -9.83
C GLU A 6 -4.21 -14.35 -8.75
N LEU A 7 -4.90 -14.23 -7.61
CA LEU A 7 -4.51 -13.32 -6.52
C LEU A 7 -3.68 -14.00 -5.42
N ARG A 8 -3.53 -15.33 -5.49
CA ARG A 8 -2.66 -16.06 -4.55
C ARG A 8 -1.24 -15.54 -4.72
N ASP A 9 -0.56 -15.30 -3.60
CA ASP A 9 0.81 -14.80 -3.58
C ASP A 9 0.99 -13.37 -4.12
N SER A 10 -0.10 -12.61 -4.36
CA SER A 10 0.01 -11.18 -4.65
C SER A 10 0.51 -10.43 -3.42
N SER A 11 1.42 -9.49 -3.65
CA SER A 11 2.03 -8.64 -2.65
C SER A 11 1.30 -7.30 -2.54
N ILE A 12 0.90 -6.93 -1.33
CA ILE A 12 0.21 -5.67 -1.06
C ILE A 12 1.01 -4.86 -0.05
N LEU A 13 1.24 -3.58 -0.36
CA LEU A 13 1.76 -2.60 0.58
C LEU A 13 0.61 -1.75 1.12
N ILE A 14 0.45 -1.71 2.45
CA ILE A 14 -0.52 -0.87 3.14
C ILE A 14 0.22 0.31 3.76
N VAL A 15 -0.24 1.53 3.51
CA VAL A 15 0.40 2.76 3.98
C VAL A 15 -0.61 3.58 4.76
N ASP A 16 -0.36 3.73 6.07
CA ASP A 16 -1.20 4.49 7.00
C ASP A 16 -0.35 4.80 8.24
N ASP A 17 -0.41 6.02 8.77
CA ASP A 17 0.39 6.45 9.92
C ASP A 17 -0.22 6.02 11.27
N ILE A 18 -1.46 5.56 11.28
CA ILE A 18 -2.18 5.08 12.45
C ILE A 18 -1.99 3.55 12.57
N PRO A 19 -1.25 3.04 13.57
CA PRO A 19 -0.98 1.61 13.70
C PRO A 19 -2.24 0.74 13.82
N ALA A 20 -3.32 1.28 14.37
CA ALA A 20 -4.61 0.59 14.48
C ALA A 20 -5.25 0.32 13.11
N ASN A 21 -5.15 1.27 12.17
CA ASN A 21 -5.68 1.11 10.81
C ASN A 21 -4.87 0.05 10.04
N LEU A 22 -3.54 0.08 10.17
CA LEU A 22 -2.67 -0.96 9.61
C LEU A 22 -3.03 -2.35 10.14
N ALA A 23 -3.18 -2.49 11.45
CA ALA A 23 -3.55 -3.76 12.07
C ALA A 23 -4.92 -4.26 11.59
N LEU A 24 -5.90 -3.36 11.47
CA LEU A 24 -7.23 -3.69 10.96
C LEU A 24 -7.13 -4.19 9.51
N ALA A 25 -6.49 -3.43 8.62
CA ALA A 25 -6.33 -3.80 7.21
C ALA A 25 -5.61 -5.14 7.03
N VAL A 26 -4.54 -5.38 7.79
CA VAL A 26 -3.83 -6.66 7.80
C VAL A 26 -4.75 -7.80 8.23
N SER A 27 -5.50 -7.64 9.34
CA SER A 27 -6.41 -8.67 9.85
C SER A 27 -7.55 -9.04 8.87
N MET A 28 -7.93 -8.09 8.01
CA MET A 28 -8.93 -8.30 6.97
C MET A 28 -8.37 -9.08 5.78
N LEU A 29 -7.09 -8.86 5.43
CA LEU A 29 -6.48 -9.36 4.20
C LEU A 29 -5.62 -10.62 4.40
N GLU A 30 -5.08 -10.87 5.60
CA GLU A 30 -4.11 -11.95 5.85
C GLU A 30 -4.65 -13.35 5.56
N ARG A 31 -5.97 -13.56 5.71
CA ARG A 31 -6.63 -14.87 5.48
C ARG A 31 -6.77 -15.23 4.00
N HIS A 32 -6.31 -14.37 3.10
CA HIS A 32 -6.50 -14.53 1.67
C HIS A 32 -5.26 -15.05 0.91
N GLY A 33 -4.18 -15.43 1.61
CA GLY A 33 -2.95 -15.94 0.98
C GLY A 33 -2.17 -14.85 0.24
N LEU A 34 -2.31 -13.61 0.69
CA LEU A 34 -1.60 -12.43 0.19
C LEU A 34 -0.31 -12.22 0.99
N ARG A 35 0.73 -11.68 0.36
CA ARG A 35 1.92 -11.20 1.06
C ARG A 35 1.72 -9.75 1.46
N LEU A 36 1.53 -9.48 2.75
CA LEU A 36 1.28 -8.13 3.24
C LEU A 36 2.55 -7.48 3.76
N SER A 37 2.72 -6.20 3.45
CA SER A 37 3.73 -5.33 4.05
C SER A 37 3.10 -3.99 4.42
N VAL A 38 3.69 -3.28 5.38
CA VAL A 38 3.13 -2.04 5.91
C VAL A 38 4.15 -0.91 5.92
N ALA A 39 3.73 0.34 5.74
CA ALA A 39 4.54 1.53 5.95
C ALA A 39 3.77 2.56 6.77
N GLN A 40 4.45 3.25 7.68
CA GLN A 40 3.82 4.24 8.58
C GLN A 40 4.04 5.69 8.11
N SER A 41 4.66 5.88 6.94
CA SER A 41 4.89 7.20 6.35
C SER A 41 5.05 7.10 4.84
N GLY A 42 4.79 8.21 4.15
CA GLY A 42 5.01 8.31 2.71
C GLY A 42 6.46 8.02 2.30
N ASP A 43 7.43 8.53 3.05
CA ASP A 43 8.85 8.28 2.75
C ASP A 43 9.25 6.81 2.92
N GLU A 44 8.70 6.13 3.93
CA GLU A 44 8.90 4.69 4.08
C GLU A 44 8.27 3.92 2.93
N ALA A 45 7.06 4.29 2.50
CA ALA A 45 6.39 3.67 1.38
C ALA A 45 7.22 3.79 0.09
N LEU A 46 7.73 5.00 -0.21
CA LEU A 46 8.58 5.24 -1.38
C LEU A 46 9.85 4.37 -1.34
N ARG A 47 10.53 4.28 -0.19
CA ARG A 47 11.72 3.42 -0.04
C ARG A 47 11.41 1.95 -0.26
N ARG A 48 10.29 1.46 0.29
CA ARG A 48 9.87 0.06 0.16
C ARG A 48 9.52 -0.29 -1.29
N VAL A 49 8.75 0.56 -1.97
CA VAL A 49 8.38 0.35 -3.37
C VAL A 49 9.62 0.38 -4.28
N ALA A 50 10.58 1.28 -4.01
CA ALA A 50 11.83 1.32 -4.77
C ALA A 50 12.68 0.04 -4.59
N PHE A 51 12.63 -0.58 -3.41
CA PHE A 51 13.35 -1.82 -3.13
C PHE A 51 12.65 -3.06 -3.71
N ALA A 52 11.34 -3.16 -3.52
CA ALA A 52 10.50 -4.27 -3.98
C ALA A 52 9.10 -3.75 -4.33
N PRO A 53 8.82 -3.46 -5.62
CA PRO A 53 7.51 -3.00 -6.07
C PRO A 53 6.43 -4.05 -5.74
N PRO A 54 5.36 -3.68 -5.01
CA PRO A 54 4.25 -4.58 -4.74
C PRO A 54 3.31 -4.67 -5.94
N ASP A 55 2.36 -5.61 -5.90
CA ASP A 55 1.32 -5.75 -6.92
C ASP A 55 0.17 -4.75 -6.73
N LEU A 56 0.00 -4.23 -5.50
CA LEU A 56 -0.99 -3.22 -5.15
C LEU A 56 -0.50 -2.38 -3.97
N ILE A 57 -0.84 -1.09 -3.98
CA ILE A 57 -0.65 -0.20 -2.83
C ILE A 57 -2.02 0.25 -2.33
N LEU A 58 -2.26 0.05 -1.05
CA LEU A 58 -3.37 0.67 -0.32
C LEU A 58 -2.81 1.86 0.46
N LEU A 59 -3.25 3.06 0.13
CA LEU A 59 -2.59 4.31 0.55
C LEU A 59 -3.57 5.24 1.25
N ASP A 60 -3.27 5.59 2.51
CA ASP A 60 -3.98 6.69 3.15
C ASP A 60 -3.58 8.04 2.55
N VAL A 61 -4.56 8.95 2.52
CA VAL A 61 -4.40 10.31 2.02
C VAL A 61 -3.71 11.19 3.06
N MET A 62 -4.05 11.03 4.34
CA MET A 62 -3.67 11.93 5.43
C MET A 62 -2.42 11.42 6.14
N LEU A 63 -1.27 11.55 5.49
CA LEU A 63 0.01 11.16 6.06
C LEU A 63 0.79 12.37 6.62
N PRO A 64 1.59 12.19 7.69
CA PRO A 64 2.50 13.22 8.17
C PRO A 64 3.66 13.44 7.19
N GLY A 65 4.03 14.70 6.97
CA GLY A 65 5.11 15.08 6.07
C GLY A 65 4.62 15.26 4.63
N ILE A 66 4.67 14.19 3.83
CA ILE A 66 4.08 14.16 2.49
C ILE A 66 2.74 13.45 2.52
N ASP A 67 1.71 14.04 1.93
CA ASP A 67 0.39 13.42 1.84
C ASP A 67 0.38 12.24 0.84
N GLY A 68 -0.68 11.44 0.88
CA GLY A 68 -0.83 10.27 0.00
C GLY A 68 -0.89 10.62 -1.49
N PHE A 69 -1.37 11.81 -1.85
CA PHE A 69 -1.38 12.23 -3.26
C PHE A 69 0.04 12.48 -3.76
N GLU A 70 0.88 13.13 -2.96
CA GLU A 70 2.28 13.38 -3.27
C GLU A 70 3.07 12.06 -3.34
N VAL A 71 2.81 11.11 -2.45
CA VAL A 71 3.37 9.74 -2.54
C VAL A 71 3.01 9.10 -3.87
N CYS A 72 1.71 9.08 -4.21
CA CYS A 72 1.22 8.51 -5.46
C CYS A 72 1.88 9.18 -6.67
N ARG A 73 1.93 10.51 -6.69
CA ARG A 73 2.57 11.28 -7.77
C ARG A 73 4.03 10.88 -7.94
N ARG A 74 4.82 10.83 -6.87
CA ARG A 74 6.23 10.43 -6.93
C ARG A 74 6.42 9.00 -7.43
N LEU A 75 5.54 8.08 -7.04
CA LEU A 75 5.56 6.70 -7.55
C LEU A 75 5.30 6.66 -9.06
N LYS A 76 4.35 7.46 -9.55
CA LYS A 76 4.02 7.52 -10.99
C LYS A 76 5.09 8.21 -11.81
N ASP A 77 5.68 9.28 -11.29
CA ASP A 77 6.72 10.06 -11.97
C ASP A 77 8.07 9.34 -12.01
N GLY A 78 8.34 8.43 -11.06
CA GLY A 78 9.62 7.72 -10.94
C GLY A 78 9.93 6.71 -12.07
N GLY A 79 8.93 6.34 -12.88
CA GLY A 79 9.08 5.36 -13.95
C GLY A 79 9.31 3.91 -13.47
N GLY A 80 9.60 3.01 -14.41
CA GLY A 80 9.87 1.60 -14.11
C GLY A 80 8.65 0.83 -13.56
N PRO A 81 8.87 -0.33 -12.91
CA PRO A 81 7.79 -1.16 -12.39
C PRO A 81 6.93 -0.45 -11.33
N ALA A 82 7.53 0.42 -10.50
CA ALA A 82 6.85 1.18 -9.47
C ALA A 82 5.72 2.07 -10.03
N ALA A 83 5.94 2.69 -11.19
CA ALA A 83 4.95 3.55 -11.83
C ALA A 83 3.71 2.76 -12.32
N ALA A 84 3.87 1.47 -12.63
CA ALA A 84 2.76 0.61 -13.06
C ALA A 84 1.91 0.07 -11.90
N VAL A 85 2.41 0.13 -10.66
CA VAL A 85 1.72 -0.43 -9.49
C VAL A 85 0.39 0.29 -9.25
N PRO A 86 -0.76 -0.39 -9.25
CA PRO A 86 -2.03 0.24 -8.94
C PRO A 86 -2.04 0.78 -7.50
N VAL A 87 -2.68 1.94 -7.32
CA VAL A 87 -2.84 2.59 -6.02
C VAL A 87 -4.33 2.75 -5.75
N ILE A 88 -4.80 2.24 -4.61
CA ILE A 88 -6.14 2.48 -4.09
C ILE A 88 -6.00 3.36 -2.86
N PHE A 89 -6.64 4.52 -2.90
CA PHE A 89 -6.72 5.38 -1.73
C PHE A 89 -7.71 4.79 -0.72
N MET A 90 -7.25 4.63 0.52
CA MET A 90 -8.08 4.21 1.65
C MET A 90 -8.03 5.31 2.69
N THR A 91 -9.10 6.08 2.82
CA THR A 91 -9.20 7.12 3.85
C THR A 91 -10.37 6.80 4.76
N ALA A 92 -10.15 6.91 6.06
CA ALA A 92 -11.21 6.89 7.06
C ALA A 92 -11.39 8.32 7.59
N LEU A 93 -12.64 8.78 7.70
CA LEU A 93 -12.93 9.90 8.58
C LEU A 93 -12.87 9.39 10.01
N GLY A 94 -11.71 9.55 10.64
CA GLY A 94 -11.52 9.39 12.09
C GLY A 94 -11.76 10.71 12.81
#